data_AF-A0A7S0HIM6-F1
#
_entry.id   AF-A0A7S0HIM6-F1
#
_cell.length_a   1.000
_cell.length_b   1.000
_cell.length_c   1.000
_cell.angle_alpha   90.00
_cell.angle_beta   90.00
_cell.angle_gamma   90.00
#
_symmetry.space_group_name_H-M   'P 1'
#
loop_
_entity.id
_entity.type
_entity.pdbx_description
1 polymer ?
#
loop_
_entity_poly.entity_id
_entity_poly.type
_entity_poly.pdbx_seq_one_letter_code
_entity_poly.pdbx_strand_id
1 'polypeptide(L)'
;MHFNYRYFETDGGVWWFGGGSDLTPSYLDVDDVKNFHQSYKDVCDKHDPEYYTKFKAWADDYFKIPHRGETRGLGGIFFDDLNDRTPDEIFAFSKDCLDNVIPAYLPAVAKHKDDDFTQKQKEWQQMRRGRYVEFNLVYDRGTVFGLKTGGRIESILMSLPETARWEYNHQVEEGSPEAEIMDAFKNPREWA
;
A
#
# COMPACT_ATOMS: atom_id res chain seq x y z
N MET A 1 5.07 -1.71 4.26
CA MET A 1 4.45 -2.11 2.98
C MET A 1 3.24 -2.99 3.30
N HIS A 2 2.35 -3.16 2.35
CA HIS A 2 1.35 -4.22 2.36
C HIS A 2 1.27 -4.86 0.98
N PHE A 3 0.85 -6.12 0.91
CA PHE A 3 0.54 -6.81 -0.33
C PHE A 3 -0.62 -7.79 -0.12
N ASN A 4 -1.42 -7.98 -1.17
CA ASN A 4 -2.49 -8.96 -1.22
C ASN A 4 -2.61 -9.49 -2.66
N TYR A 5 -2.80 -10.79 -2.82
CA TYR A 5 -3.15 -11.40 -4.12
C TYR A 5 -4.14 -12.53 -3.82
N ARG A 6 -5.30 -12.50 -4.48
CA ARG A 6 -6.40 -13.44 -4.22
C ARG A 6 -7.15 -13.79 -5.49
N TYR A 7 -7.76 -14.95 -5.44
CA TYR A 7 -8.72 -15.45 -6.42
C TYR A 7 -10.06 -15.67 -5.72
N PHE A 8 -11.15 -15.35 -6.40
CA PHE A 8 -12.50 -15.65 -5.95
C PHE A 8 -13.27 -16.33 -7.08
N GLU A 9 -14.09 -17.32 -6.74
CA GLU A 9 -14.98 -18.02 -7.65
C GLU A 9 -16.25 -18.47 -6.93
N THR A 10 -17.35 -18.52 -7.68
CA THR A 10 -18.64 -19.06 -7.23
C THR A 10 -18.99 -20.31 -8.01
N ASP A 11 -19.84 -21.16 -7.43
CA ASP A 11 -20.42 -22.32 -8.13
C ASP A 11 -21.20 -21.94 -9.42
N GLY A 12 -21.60 -20.66 -9.55
CA GLY A 12 -22.24 -20.11 -10.74
C GLY A 12 -21.29 -19.74 -11.87
N GLY A 13 -19.99 -19.99 -11.74
CA GLY A 13 -18.97 -19.71 -12.76
C GLY A 13 -18.53 -18.24 -12.83
N VAL A 14 -18.96 -17.39 -11.89
CA VAL A 14 -18.43 -16.02 -11.74
C VAL A 14 -17.11 -16.11 -10.97
N TRP A 15 -16.06 -15.51 -11.52
CA TRP A 15 -14.72 -15.49 -10.94
C TRP A 15 -14.01 -14.15 -11.22
N TRP A 16 -13.01 -13.83 -10.40
CA TRP A 16 -12.08 -12.72 -10.64
C TRP A 16 -10.83 -12.83 -9.75
N PHE A 17 -9.78 -12.13 -10.15
CA PHE A 17 -8.62 -11.86 -9.31
C PHE A 17 -8.69 -10.46 -8.71
N GLY A 18 -8.09 -10.33 -7.53
CA GLY A 18 -7.85 -9.03 -6.90
C GLY A 18 -6.51 -9.04 -6.18
N GLY A 19 -5.94 -7.87 -6.01
CA GLY A 19 -4.66 -7.76 -5.33
C GLY A 19 -3.97 -6.41 -5.52
N GLY A 20 -2.71 -6.40 -5.16
CA GLY A 20 -1.89 -5.20 -5.17
C GLY A 20 -0.81 -5.22 -4.12
N SER A 21 0.10 -4.27 -4.25
CA SER A 21 1.17 -4.02 -3.29
C SER A 21 1.36 -2.52 -3.17
N ASP A 22 1.60 -2.05 -1.94
CA ASP A 22 1.71 -0.63 -1.66
C ASP A 22 2.77 -0.30 -0.59
N LEU A 23 3.34 0.90 -0.71
CA LEU A 23 4.42 1.39 0.14
C LEU A 23 3.93 2.52 1.07
N THR A 24 4.24 2.41 2.36
CA THR A 24 3.86 3.40 3.39
C THR A 24 5.08 3.77 4.24
N PRO A 25 5.99 4.62 3.73
CA PRO A 25 7.19 4.99 4.48
C PRO A 25 6.87 6.07 5.53
N SER A 26 7.72 6.20 6.55
CA SER A 26 7.62 7.31 7.52
C SER A 26 8.41 8.54 7.10
N TYR A 27 9.45 8.37 6.30
CA TYR A 27 10.28 9.41 5.71
C TYR A 27 10.44 9.14 4.22
N LEU A 28 10.55 10.18 3.41
CA LEU A 28 10.69 10.04 1.97
C LEU A 28 12.15 9.70 1.61
N ASP A 29 12.34 8.56 0.95
CA ASP A 29 13.54 8.28 0.15
C ASP A 29 13.08 8.11 -1.30
N VAL A 30 13.45 9.05 -2.15
CA VAL A 30 12.95 9.11 -3.53
C VAL A 30 13.42 7.92 -4.35
N ASP A 31 14.64 7.44 -4.12
CA ASP A 31 15.22 6.34 -4.89
C ASP A 31 14.52 5.02 -4.54
N ASP A 32 14.23 4.79 -3.25
CA ASP A 32 13.50 3.61 -2.80
C ASP A 32 12.08 3.56 -3.37
N VAL A 33 11.38 4.69 -3.39
CA VAL A 33 10.02 4.78 -3.94
C VAL A 33 10.04 4.55 -5.45
N LYS A 34 10.98 5.16 -6.18
CA LYS A 34 11.16 4.92 -7.61
C LYS A 34 11.48 3.46 -7.91
N ASN A 35 12.38 2.85 -7.15
CA ASN A 35 12.74 1.43 -7.32
C ASN A 35 11.52 0.52 -7.11
N PHE A 36 10.71 0.78 -6.06
CA PHE A 36 9.48 0.04 -5.82
C PHE A 36 8.49 0.16 -6.99
N HIS A 37 8.24 1.39 -7.46
CA HIS A 37 7.30 1.66 -8.54
C HIS A 37 7.78 1.13 -9.90
N GLN A 38 9.05 1.34 -10.24
CA GLN A 38 9.65 0.82 -11.48
C GLN A 38 9.59 -0.71 -11.51
N SER A 39 9.88 -1.36 -10.39
CA SER A 39 9.80 -2.81 -10.28
C SER A 39 8.40 -3.35 -10.59
N TYR A 40 7.34 -2.71 -10.07
CA TYR A 40 5.97 -3.10 -10.42
C TYR A 40 5.57 -2.70 -11.84
N LYS A 41 6.07 -1.58 -12.36
CA LYS A 41 5.89 -1.22 -13.76
C LYS A 41 6.46 -2.27 -14.70
N ASP A 42 7.69 -2.74 -14.44
CA ASP A 42 8.34 -3.79 -15.23
C ASP A 42 7.57 -5.11 -15.20
N VAL A 43 6.89 -5.43 -14.09
CA VAL A 43 5.99 -6.59 -14.03
C VAL A 43 4.73 -6.33 -14.84
N CYS A 44 4.05 -5.21 -14.62
CA CYS A 44 2.84 -4.86 -15.37
C CYS A 44 3.08 -4.86 -16.88
N ASP A 45 4.14 -4.21 -17.36
CA ASP A 45 4.45 -4.07 -18.79
C ASP A 45 4.70 -5.41 -19.50
N LYS A 46 5.07 -6.48 -18.76
CA LYS A 46 5.19 -7.85 -19.32
C LYS A 46 3.84 -8.47 -19.66
N HIS A 47 2.79 -8.09 -18.94
CA HIS A 47 1.44 -8.65 -19.08
C HIS A 47 0.53 -7.72 -19.88
N ASP A 48 0.61 -6.41 -19.62
CA ASP A 48 -0.11 -5.36 -20.34
C ASP A 48 0.52 -3.99 -20.06
N PRO A 49 0.97 -3.25 -21.10
CA PRO A 49 1.53 -1.90 -20.95
C PRO A 49 0.61 -0.88 -20.26
N GLU A 50 -0.71 -1.11 -20.23
CA GLU A 50 -1.68 -0.22 -19.59
C GLU A 50 -1.88 -0.53 -18.09
N TYR A 51 -1.46 -1.70 -17.61
CA TYR A 51 -1.74 -2.16 -16.25
C TYR A 51 -1.13 -1.26 -15.19
N TYR A 52 0.12 -0.83 -15.35
CA TYR A 52 0.76 0.01 -14.34
C TYR A 52 0.00 1.34 -14.17
N THR A 53 -0.27 2.03 -15.27
CA THR A 53 -1.02 3.31 -15.27
C THR A 53 -2.39 3.15 -14.61
N LYS A 54 -3.14 2.10 -14.99
CA LYS A 54 -4.48 1.82 -14.45
C LYS A 54 -4.44 1.49 -12.97
N PHE A 55 -3.58 0.56 -12.56
CA PHE A 55 -3.56 0.03 -11.21
C PHE A 55 -2.85 0.94 -10.21
N LYS A 56 -1.90 1.77 -10.66
CA LYS A 56 -1.31 2.83 -9.84
C LYS A 56 -2.33 3.91 -9.55
N ALA A 57 -3.06 4.40 -10.56
CA ALA A 57 -4.13 5.37 -10.35
C ALA A 57 -5.20 4.83 -9.39
N TRP A 58 -5.56 3.55 -9.53
CA TRP A 58 -6.50 2.91 -8.62
C TRP A 58 -5.93 2.78 -7.19
N ALA A 59 -4.63 2.47 -7.02
CA ALA A 59 -4.01 2.46 -5.70
C ALA A 59 -4.05 3.83 -5.03
N ASP A 60 -3.71 4.89 -5.78
CA ASP A 60 -3.76 6.28 -5.29
C ASP A 60 -5.17 6.67 -4.84
N ASP A 61 -6.21 6.21 -5.53
CA ASP A 61 -7.61 6.47 -5.18
C ASP A 61 -8.11 5.61 -4.02
N TYR A 62 -7.80 4.32 -4.04
CA TYR A 62 -8.29 3.35 -3.04
C TYR A 62 -7.69 3.62 -1.66
N PHE A 63 -6.39 3.92 -1.60
CA PHE A 63 -5.68 4.13 -0.34
C PHE A 63 -5.77 5.57 0.20
N LYS A 64 -6.84 6.32 -0.13
CA LYS A 64 -7.09 7.66 0.43
C LYS A 64 -7.66 7.57 1.84
N ILE A 65 -7.33 8.57 2.66
CA ILE A 65 -7.97 8.85 3.95
C ILE A 65 -8.78 10.15 3.78
N PRO A 66 -10.05 10.09 3.31
CA PRO A 66 -10.82 11.28 2.95
C PRO A 66 -10.91 12.35 4.05
N HIS A 67 -11.08 11.94 5.31
CA HIS A 67 -11.20 12.89 6.42
C HIS A 67 -9.87 13.58 6.81
N ARG A 68 -8.74 13.14 6.25
CA ARG A 68 -7.42 13.76 6.40
C ARG A 68 -6.96 14.51 5.14
N GLY A 69 -7.56 14.22 3.98
CA GLY A 69 -7.13 14.75 2.70
C GLY A 69 -5.73 14.27 2.28
N GLU A 70 -5.35 13.05 2.69
CA GLU A 70 -4.04 12.44 2.39
C GLU A 70 -4.21 10.98 1.96
N THR A 71 -3.27 10.44 1.22
CA THR A 71 -3.13 8.99 0.99
C THR A 71 -2.50 8.31 2.19
N ARG A 72 -2.81 7.01 2.38
CA ARG A 72 -2.22 6.16 3.41
C ARG A 72 -0.70 6.01 3.20
N GLY A 73 -0.29 5.92 1.95
CA GLY A 73 1.06 5.65 1.50
C GLY A 73 1.36 6.32 0.16
N LEU A 74 2.48 5.96 -0.46
CA LEU A 74 2.92 6.53 -1.74
C LEU A 74 2.44 5.73 -2.95
N GLY A 75 1.40 4.91 -2.77
CA GLY A 75 0.80 4.10 -3.82
C GLY A 75 1.55 2.79 -4.05
N GLY A 76 1.44 2.30 -5.29
CA GLY A 76 1.91 1.01 -5.76
C GLY A 76 1.01 0.53 -6.88
N ILE A 77 0.52 -0.69 -6.81
CA ILE A 77 -0.55 -1.19 -7.69
C ILE A 77 -1.73 -1.70 -6.87
N PHE A 78 -2.94 -1.49 -7.36
CA PHE A 78 -4.17 -2.06 -6.80
C PHE A 78 -5.11 -2.45 -7.95
N PHE A 79 -5.68 -3.65 -7.85
CA PHE A 79 -6.68 -4.14 -8.77
C PHE A 79 -7.69 -5.03 -8.03
N ASP A 80 -8.92 -5.02 -8.51
CA ASP A 80 -10.01 -5.87 -8.05
C ASP A 80 -10.90 -6.19 -9.24
N ASP A 81 -11.76 -7.19 -9.11
CA ASP A 81 -12.68 -7.61 -10.17
C ASP A 81 -11.99 -7.84 -11.53
N LEU A 82 -10.72 -8.29 -11.53
CA LEU A 82 -9.94 -8.50 -12.74
C LEU A 82 -10.28 -9.88 -13.36
N ASN A 83 -10.98 -9.86 -14.49
CA ASN A 83 -11.41 -11.03 -15.25
C ASN A 83 -11.54 -10.75 -16.76
N ASP A 84 -10.73 -9.84 -17.28
CA ASP A 84 -10.76 -9.38 -18.69
C ASP A 84 -10.01 -10.30 -19.66
N ARG A 85 -9.34 -11.33 -19.13
CA ARG A 85 -8.52 -12.33 -19.84
C ARG A 85 -8.81 -13.72 -19.31
N THR A 86 -8.09 -14.74 -19.77
CA THR A 86 -8.25 -16.10 -19.21
C THR A 86 -7.75 -16.17 -17.75
N PRO A 87 -8.30 -17.06 -16.91
CA PRO A 87 -7.82 -17.24 -15.54
C PRO A 87 -6.31 -17.51 -15.46
N ASP A 88 -5.76 -18.30 -16.39
CA ASP A 88 -4.33 -18.65 -16.41
C ASP A 88 -3.44 -17.44 -16.70
N GLU A 89 -3.86 -16.53 -17.58
CA GLU A 89 -3.12 -15.29 -17.87
C GLU A 89 -3.11 -14.36 -16.65
N ILE A 90 -4.25 -14.17 -15.99
CA ILE A 90 -4.35 -13.30 -14.80
C ILE A 90 -3.67 -13.95 -13.59
N PHE A 91 -3.68 -15.27 -13.50
CA PHE A 91 -2.92 -16.01 -12.51
C PHE A 91 -1.41 -15.82 -12.71
N ALA A 92 -0.91 -15.87 -13.94
CA ALA A 92 0.49 -15.58 -14.25
C ALA A 92 0.88 -14.16 -13.84
N PHE A 93 0.03 -13.16 -14.15
CA PHE A 93 0.22 -11.78 -13.69
C PHE A 93 0.26 -11.67 -12.16
N SER A 94 -0.71 -12.27 -11.47
CA SER A 94 -0.80 -12.24 -10.01
C SER A 94 0.39 -12.92 -9.33
N LYS A 95 0.88 -14.02 -9.92
CA LYS A 95 2.08 -14.72 -9.47
C LYS A 95 3.33 -13.87 -9.65
N ASP A 96 3.53 -13.26 -10.83
CA ASP A 96 4.69 -12.40 -11.06
C ASP A 96 4.68 -11.18 -10.13
N CYS A 97 3.50 -10.61 -9.86
CA CYS A 97 3.38 -9.55 -8.87
C CYS A 97 3.76 -10.00 -7.45
N LEU A 98 3.33 -11.20 -7.03
CA LEU A 98 3.69 -11.77 -5.73
C LEU A 98 5.20 -12.09 -5.65
N ASP A 99 5.77 -12.69 -6.69
CA ASP A 99 7.20 -12.98 -6.80
C ASP A 99 8.04 -11.67 -6.73
N ASN A 100 7.46 -10.56 -7.16
CA ASN A 100 8.09 -9.24 -7.15
C ASN A 100 8.09 -8.52 -5.79
N VAL A 101 7.31 -8.98 -4.80
CA VAL A 101 7.26 -8.36 -3.47
C VAL A 101 8.65 -8.27 -2.83
N ILE A 102 9.44 -9.34 -2.95
CA ILE A 102 10.79 -9.44 -2.40
C ILE A 102 11.75 -8.48 -3.12
N PRO A 103 11.91 -8.55 -4.46
CA PRO A 103 12.72 -7.60 -5.22
C PRO A 103 12.33 -6.13 -5.02
N ALA A 104 11.03 -5.83 -4.88
CA ALA A 104 10.56 -4.45 -4.76
C ALA A 104 10.84 -3.84 -3.37
N TYR A 105 10.93 -4.65 -2.30
CA TYR A 105 11.00 -4.14 -0.92
C TYR A 105 12.27 -4.44 -0.15
N LEU A 106 12.87 -5.62 -0.35
CA LEU A 106 14.07 -5.97 0.39
C LEU A 106 15.25 -5.03 0.15
N PRO A 107 15.46 -4.42 -1.03
CA PRO A 107 16.53 -3.43 -1.21
C PRO A 107 16.41 -2.24 -0.23
N ALA A 108 15.21 -1.69 -0.06
CA ALA A 108 14.94 -0.60 0.88
C ALA A 108 15.22 -1.03 2.32
N VAL A 109 14.76 -2.24 2.70
CA VAL A 109 15.05 -2.79 4.04
C VAL A 109 16.54 -2.97 4.25
N ALA A 110 17.26 -3.54 3.29
CA ALA A 110 18.69 -3.78 3.39
C ALA A 110 19.49 -2.47 3.51
N LYS A 111 19.05 -1.42 2.82
CA LYS A 111 19.64 -0.08 2.86
C LYS A 111 19.44 0.61 4.20
N HIS A 112 18.26 0.49 4.81
CA HIS A 112 17.83 1.32 5.95
C HIS A 112 17.73 0.61 7.30
N LYS A 113 17.85 -0.73 7.36
CA LYS A 113 17.63 -1.50 8.61
C LYS A 113 18.59 -1.13 9.76
N ASP A 114 19.76 -0.58 9.44
CA ASP A 114 20.82 -0.25 10.41
C ASP A 114 20.94 1.27 10.60
N ASP A 115 20.03 2.07 10.03
CA ASP A 115 20.03 3.52 10.19
C ASP A 115 19.71 3.92 11.63
N ASP A 116 20.50 4.85 12.18
CA ASP A 116 20.21 5.46 13.48
C ASP A 116 18.94 6.31 13.39
N PHE A 117 18.15 6.28 14.46
CA PHE A 117 16.98 7.14 14.60
C PHE A 117 16.91 7.78 15.98
N THR A 118 16.35 8.99 16.01
CA THR A 118 16.07 9.74 17.22
C THR A 118 14.71 9.38 17.80
N GLN A 119 14.49 9.72 19.07
CA GLN A 119 13.19 9.56 19.70
C GLN A 119 12.09 10.35 18.96
N LYS A 120 12.39 11.57 18.46
CA LYS A 120 11.43 12.38 17.68
C LYS A 120 11.00 11.65 16.39
N GLN A 121 11.94 11.02 15.68
CA GLN A 121 11.63 10.23 14.49
C GLN A 121 10.79 8.99 14.82
N LYS A 122 11.04 8.36 15.98
CA LYS A 122 10.21 7.26 16.45
C LYS A 122 8.80 7.71 16.78
N GLU A 123 8.62 8.86 17.43
CA GLU A 123 7.30 9.43 17.72
C GLU A 123 6.53 9.77 16.44
N TRP A 124 7.22 10.32 15.45
CA TRP A 124 6.65 10.57 14.13
C TRP A 124 6.17 9.27 13.45
N GLN A 125 6.98 8.21 13.46
CA GLN A 125 6.57 6.89 12.96
C GLN A 125 5.26 6.42 13.64
N GLN A 126 5.13 6.64 14.96
CA GLN A 126 3.93 6.23 15.70
C GLN A 126 2.70 7.06 15.31
N MET A 127 2.88 8.34 15.01
CA MET A 127 1.81 9.19 14.46
C MET A 127 1.39 8.72 13.05
N ARG A 128 2.34 8.34 12.19
CA ARG A 128 2.04 7.75 10.87
C ARG A 128 1.34 6.40 10.99
N ARG A 129 1.75 5.55 11.94
CA ARG A 129 1.04 4.30 12.27
C ARG A 129 -0.40 4.55 12.72
N GLY A 130 -0.68 5.66 13.41
CA GLY A 130 -2.05 6.09 13.72
C GLY A 130 -2.91 6.29 12.47
N ARG A 131 -2.36 6.87 11.40
CA ARG A 131 -3.07 7.00 10.10
C ARG A 131 -3.31 5.65 9.43
N TYR A 132 -2.37 4.71 9.58
CA TYR A 132 -2.54 3.35 9.08
C TYR A 132 -3.71 2.62 9.78
N VAL A 133 -3.82 2.79 11.10
CA VAL A 133 -4.96 2.29 11.89
C VAL A 133 -6.27 2.95 11.45
N GLU A 134 -6.29 4.28 11.28
CA GLU A 134 -7.46 5.02 10.78
C GLU A 134 -7.94 4.47 9.44
N PHE A 135 -7.05 4.23 8.48
CA PHE A 135 -7.42 3.67 7.19
C PHE A 135 -8.03 2.26 7.33
N ASN A 136 -7.32 1.35 8.01
CA ASN A 136 -7.75 -0.05 8.06
C ASN A 136 -9.08 -0.23 8.80
N LEU A 137 -9.34 0.54 9.85
CA LEU A 137 -10.57 0.40 10.64
C LEU A 137 -11.77 1.13 10.02
N VAL A 138 -11.55 2.18 9.23
CA VAL A 138 -12.63 3.05 8.72
C VAL A 138 -12.93 2.82 7.24
N TYR A 139 -11.91 2.58 6.41
CA TYR A 139 -12.04 2.60 4.95
C TYR A 139 -11.70 1.28 4.26
N ASP A 140 -10.82 0.46 4.83
CA ASP A 140 -10.45 -0.81 4.22
C ASP A 140 -11.66 -1.76 4.13
N ARG A 141 -12.10 -2.01 2.89
CA ARG A 141 -13.32 -2.80 2.61
C ARG A 141 -13.19 -4.21 3.15
N GLY A 142 -12.00 -4.81 3.03
CA GLY A 142 -11.72 -6.18 3.50
C GLY A 142 -11.85 -6.29 5.02
N THR A 143 -11.22 -5.38 5.75
CA THR A 143 -11.28 -5.32 7.22
C THR A 143 -12.70 -5.09 7.71
N VAL A 144 -13.40 -4.07 7.18
CA VAL A 144 -14.78 -3.75 7.60
C VAL A 144 -15.73 -4.90 7.33
N PHE A 145 -15.61 -5.55 6.16
CA PHE A 145 -16.44 -6.70 5.82
C PHE A 145 -16.16 -7.90 6.75
N GLY A 146 -14.89 -8.24 6.95
CA GLY A 146 -14.48 -9.38 7.79
C GLY A 146 -14.95 -9.23 9.25
N LEU A 147 -14.86 -8.01 9.81
CA LEU A 147 -15.33 -7.73 11.16
C LEU A 147 -16.86 -7.83 11.29
N LYS A 148 -17.61 -7.44 10.27
CA LYS A 148 -19.08 -7.49 10.27
C LYS A 148 -19.66 -8.89 10.02
N THR A 149 -18.92 -9.76 9.33
CA THR A 149 -19.41 -11.07 8.87
C THR A 149 -18.92 -12.24 9.72
N GLY A 150 -18.22 -11.98 10.82
CA GLY A 150 -17.76 -13.03 11.73
C GLY A 150 -16.50 -13.75 11.25
N GLY A 151 -15.65 -13.08 10.47
CA GLY A 151 -14.34 -13.61 10.07
C GLY A 151 -13.40 -13.81 11.28
N ARG A 152 -12.26 -14.46 11.04
CA ARG A 152 -11.26 -14.71 12.09
C ARG A 152 -10.56 -13.41 12.51
N ILE A 153 -10.98 -12.84 13.63
CA ILE A 153 -10.57 -11.51 14.10
C ILE A 153 -9.05 -11.31 14.13
N GLU A 154 -8.30 -12.23 14.73
CA GLU A 154 -6.83 -12.14 14.83
C GLU A 154 -6.13 -12.18 13.47
N SER A 155 -6.73 -12.82 12.45
CA SER A 155 -6.20 -12.79 11.08
C SER A 155 -6.52 -11.48 10.37
N ILE A 156 -7.66 -10.87 10.65
CA ILE A 156 -8.07 -9.60 10.03
C ILE A 156 -7.24 -8.45 10.59
N LEU A 157 -7.07 -8.42 11.92
CA LEU A 157 -6.41 -7.32 12.63
C LEU A 157 -4.88 -7.44 12.68
N MET A 158 -4.28 -8.48 12.08
CA MET A 158 -2.82 -8.57 11.95
C MET A 158 -2.20 -7.41 11.15
N SER A 159 -3.03 -6.67 10.40
CA SER A 159 -2.63 -5.47 9.68
C SER A 159 -2.36 -4.29 10.62
N LEU A 160 -2.83 -4.32 11.87
CA LEU A 160 -2.61 -3.23 12.80
C LEU A 160 -1.16 -3.24 13.33
N PRO A 161 -0.53 -2.07 13.47
CA PRO A 161 0.78 -1.98 14.09
C PRO A 161 0.69 -2.32 15.58
N GLU A 162 1.77 -2.86 16.12
CA GLU A 162 1.90 -3.18 17.56
C GLU A 162 1.62 -1.97 18.46
N THR A 163 2.05 -0.77 18.03
CA THR A 163 1.82 0.48 18.75
C THR A 163 1.54 1.61 17.77
N ALA A 164 0.70 2.57 18.16
CA ALA A 164 0.38 3.78 17.42
C ALA A 164 0.15 4.95 18.38
N ARG A 165 0.21 6.19 17.87
CA ARG A 165 0.05 7.42 18.66
C ARG A 165 -0.94 8.37 17.99
N TRP A 166 -1.70 9.09 18.82
CA TRP A 166 -2.57 10.19 18.41
C TRP A 166 -2.31 11.39 19.30
N GLU A 167 -2.21 12.55 18.66
CA GLU A 167 -2.04 13.83 19.33
C GLU A 167 -3.04 14.84 18.79
N TYR A 168 -3.59 15.64 19.69
CA TYR A 168 -4.51 16.69 19.33
C TYR A 168 -3.79 17.76 18.49
N ASN A 169 -4.31 17.99 17.28
CA ASN A 169 -3.86 19.04 16.36
C ASN A 169 -2.34 19.07 16.11
N HIS A 170 -1.68 17.91 16.06
CA HIS A 170 -0.26 17.82 15.76
C HIS A 170 0.06 18.43 14.38
N GLN A 171 1.05 19.31 14.34
CA GLN A 171 1.58 19.94 13.14
C GLN A 171 3.05 19.57 12.96
N VAL A 172 3.45 19.31 11.72
CA VAL A 172 4.85 19.10 11.35
C VAL A 172 5.53 20.45 11.14
N GLU A 173 6.82 20.51 11.44
CA GLU A 173 7.63 21.72 11.24
C GLU A 173 7.84 21.98 9.74
N GLU A 174 7.67 23.23 9.31
CA GLU A 174 7.85 23.60 7.89
C GLU A 174 9.30 23.35 7.45
N GLY A 175 9.48 22.77 6.26
CA GLY A 175 10.81 22.42 5.75
C GLY A 175 11.47 21.18 6.39
N SER A 176 10.78 20.51 7.32
CA SER A 176 11.27 19.25 7.91
C SER A 176 11.08 18.05 6.96
N PRO A 177 11.82 16.95 7.16
CA PRO A 177 11.57 15.69 6.45
C PRO A 177 10.14 15.15 6.66
N GLU A 178 9.53 15.41 7.83
CA GLU A 178 8.12 15.09 8.08
C GLU A 178 7.17 15.91 7.21
N ALA A 179 7.46 17.19 6.97
CA ALA A 179 6.67 18.01 6.05
C ALA A 179 6.80 17.52 4.59
N GLU A 180 8.00 17.08 4.18
CA GLU A 180 8.25 16.58 2.82
C GLU A 180 7.43 15.31 2.51
N ILE A 181 7.44 14.32 3.41
CA ILE A 181 6.65 13.10 3.18
C ILE A 181 5.14 13.38 3.25
N MET A 182 4.71 14.31 4.08
CA MET A 182 3.30 14.72 4.16
C MET A 182 2.82 15.40 2.89
N ASP A 183 3.67 16.20 2.24
CA ASP A 183 3.37 16.74 0.91
C ASP A 183 3.15 15.61 -0.11
N ALA A 184 4.04 14.61 -0.12
CA ALA A 184 3.90 13.46 -1.02
C ALA A 184 2.62 12.64 -0.78
N PHE A 185 2.12 12.56 0.46
CA PHE A 185 0.82 11.93 0.76
C PHE A 185 -0.38 12.77 0.35
N LYS A 186 -0.27 14.11 0.33
CA LYS A 186 -1.36 14.99 -0.11
C LYS A 186 -1.42 15.14 -1.62
N ASN A 187 -0.26 15.02 -2.27
CA ASN A 187 -0.05 15.26 -3.69
C ASN A 187 0.56 14.00 -4.32
N PRO A 188 -0.26 13.01 -4.75
CA PRO A 188 0.24 11.83 -5.45
C PRO A 188 1.11 12.21 -6.64
N ARG A 189 2.22 11.49 -6.81
CA ARG A 189 3.26 11.77 -7.81
C ARG A 189 3.39 10.61 -8.79
N GLU A 190 3.96 10.88 -9.96
CA GLU A 190 4.41 9.83 -10.87
C GLU A 190 5.84 9.43 -10.51
N TRP A 191 6.02 8.14 -10.21
CA TRP A 191 7.29 7.60 -9.70
C TRP A 191 8.05 6.74 -10.72
N ALA A 192 7.37 6.22 -11.75
CA ALA A 192 7.94 5.39 -12.82
C ALA A 192 7.19 5.66 -14.14
#